data_AF-A0A6B3BY09-F1
#
_entry.id   AF-A0A6B3BY09-F1
#
_cell.length_a   1.000
_cell.length_b   1.000
_cell.length_c   1.000
_cell.angle_alpha   90.00
_cell.angle_beta   90.00
_cell.angle_gamma   90.00
#
_symmetry.space_group_name_H-M   'P 1'
#
loop_
_entity.id
_entity.type
_entity.pdbx_description
1 polymer ?
#
loop_
_entity_poly.entity_id
_entity_poly.type
_entity_poly.pdbx_seq_one_letter_code
_entity_poly.pdbx_strand_id
1 'polypeptide(L)'
;MTEDGHLVGVMMVCGHHIDGATLYVAGADADKDVTVGSWTAARSLKSGLATWTLDAPAADWTATTSLKSLTPKATYKLYGWTEGNSWSASSVSFTLTDRDRLTPGMVRYEGAESTVTVPAAEFKTRACEDG
;
A
#
# COMPACT_ATOMS: atom_id res chain seq x y z
N MET A 1 5.95 8.71 2.69
CA MET A 1 6.31 9.62 1.58
C MET A 1 7.82 9.75 1.52
N THR A 2 8.42 9.95 0.35
CA THR A 2 9.85 10.32 0.25
C THR A 2 10.05 11.80 0.59
N GLU A 3 11.30 12.23 0.79
CA GLU A 3 11.61 13.66 1.02
C GLU A 3 11.15 14.55 -0.15
N ASP A 4 11.22 14.04 -1.39
CA ASP A 4 10.79 14.74 -2.60
C ASP A 4 9.26 14.68 -2.83
N GLY A 5 8.48 14.14 -1.89
CA GLY A 5 7.02 14.13 -1.96
C GLY A 5 6.40 12.94 -2.69
N HIS A 6 7.19 11.95 -3.10
CA HIS A 6 6.66 10.76 -3.78
C HIS A 6 5.95 9.82 -2.80
N LEU A 7 4.82 9.27 -3.24
CA LEU A 7 4.08 8.28 -2.47
C LEU A 7 4.86 6.97 -2.43
N VAL A 8 4.95 6.40 -1.24
CA VAL A 8 5.64 5.13 -0.99
C VAL A 8 4.62 4.12 -0.48
N GLY A 9 4.47 3.01 -1.20
CA GLY A 9 3.80 1.83 -0.67
C GLY A 9 4.68 1.19 0.39
N VAL A 10 4.09 0.86 1.53
CA VAL A 10 4.76 0.19 2.64
C VAL A 10 3.97 -1.05 2.97
N MET A 11 4.65 -2.19 3.04
CA MET A 11 4.01 -3.48 3.30
C MET A 11 4.84 -4.27 4.30
N MET A 12 4.22 -4.67 5.40
CA MET A 12 4.79 -5.65 6.32
C MET A 12 4.24 -7.02 5.99
N VAL A 13 5.13 -7.97 5.67
CA VAL A 13 4.79 -9.37 5.45
C VAL A 13 5.12 -10.14 6.73
N CYS A 14 4.11 -10.68 7.39
CA CYS A 14 4.28 -11.35 8.69
C CYS A 14 4.43 -12.87 8.54
N GLY A 15 3.73 -13.45 7.55
CA GLY A 15 3.83 -14.86 7.16
C GLY A 15 3.67 -15.02 5.64
N HIS A 16 3.49 -16.25 5.18
CA HIS A 16 3.34 -16.59 3.75
C HIS A 16 4.30 -15.80 2.83
N HIS A 17 3.77 -15.27 1.75
CA HIS A 17 4.45 -14.37 0.84
C HIS A 17 3.44 -13.41 0.23
N ILE A 18 3.93 -12.35 -0.40
CA ILE A 18 3.14 -11.45 -1.24
C ILE A 18 3.86 -11.28 -2.57
N ASP A 19 3.12 -11.30 -3.67
CA ASP A 19 3.67 -11.21 -5.02
C ASP A 19 3.46 -9.84 -5.65
N GLY A 20 2.47 -9.10 -5.18
CA GLY A 20 2.21 -7.77 -5.69
C GLY A 20 1.28 -6.94 -4.82
N ALA A 21 1.00 -5.74 -5.31
CA ALA A 21 0.08 -4.81 -4.69
C ALA A 21 -0.77 -4.13 -5.75
N THR A 22 -2.01 -3.78 -5.39
CA THR A 22 -2.91 -3.05 -6.28
C THR A 22 -3.58 -1.91 -5.54
N LEU A 23 -3.68 -0.77 -6.22
CA LEU A 23 -4.37 0.44 -5.78
C LEU A 23 -5.65 0.63 -6.58
N TYR A 24 -6.77 0.80 -5.88
CA TYR A 24 -8.09 1.03 -6.45
C TYR A 24 -8.63 2.38 -6.02
N VAL A 25 -9.51 2.96 -6.84
CA VAL A 25 -10.53 3.88 -6.34
C VAL A 25 -11.64 3.02 -5.76
N ALA A 26 -11.95 3.24 -4.48
CA ALA A 26 -13.04 2.55 -3.80
C ALA A 26 -14.38 2.95 -4.42
N GLY A 27 -15.12 1.96 -4.91
CA GLY A 27 -16.48 2.11 -5.39
C GLY A 27 -17.50 2.09 -4.24
N ALA A 28 -18.78 2.25 -4.58
CA ALA A 28 -19.87 2.09 -3.61
C ALA A 28 -19.94 0.64 -3.07
N ASP A 29 -19.48 -0.33 -3.87
CA ASP A 29 -19.39 -1.76 -3.56
C ASP A 29 -18.07 -2.29 -4.14
N ALA A 30 -17.57 -3.43 -3.64
CA ALA A 30 -16.28 -4.00 -4.07
C ALA A 30 -16.20 -4.28 -5.59
N ASP A 31 -17.33 -4.68 -6.21
CA ASP A 31 -17.40 -4.92 -7.67
C ASP A 31 -17.29 -3.65 -8.52
N LYS A 32 -17.29 -2.47 -7.88
CA LYS A 32 -17.16 -1.17 -8.53
C LYS A 32 -15.79 -0.54 -8.29
N ASP A 33 -14.86 -1.25 -7.64
CA ASP A 33 -13.50 -0.78 -7.46
C ASP A 33 -12.79 -0.68 -8.81
N VAL A 34 -12.15 0.46 -9.05
CA VAL A 34 -11.43 0.72 -10.32
C VAL A 34 -9.93 0.72 -10.06
N THR A 35 -9.20 -0.21 -10.68
CA THR A 35 -7.74 -0.24 -10.62
C THR A 35 -7.14 1.05 -11.22
N VAL A 36 -6.33 1.72 -10.40
CA VAL A 36 -5.60 2.94 -10.79
C VAL A 36 -4.09 2.76 -10.77
N GLY A 37 -3.58 1.68 -10.16
CA GLY A 37 -2.18 1.28 -10.25
C GLY A 37 -2.00 -0.15 -9.75
N SER A 38 -1.04 -0.88 -10.32
CA SER A 38 -0.70 -2.23 -9.86
C SER A 38 0.79 -2.49 -10.04
N TRP A 39 1.37 -3.22 -9.08
CA TRP A 39 2.79 -3.53 -9.05
C TRP A 39 3.01 -4.99 -8.70
N THR A 40 4.01 -5.60 -9.33
CA THR A 40 4.47 -6.96 -9.03
C THR A 40 5.89 -6.87 -8.50
N ALA A 41 6.14 -7.51 -7.37
CA ALA A 41 7.49 -7.63 -6.83
C ALA A 41 8.32 -8.53 -7.74
N ALA A 42 9.59 -8.19 -7.95
CA ALA A 42 10.50 -8.97 -8.79
C ALA A 42 10.68 -10.42 -8.28
N ARG A 43 10.41 -10.64 -6.98
CA ARG A 43 10.39 -11.94 -6.30
C ARG A 43 9.30 -11.91 -5.23
N SER A 44 8.67 -13.05 -4.96
CA SER A 44 7.72 -13.18 -3.85
C SER A 44 8.33 -12.69 -2.54
N LEU A 45 7.72 -11.65 -1.97
CA LEU A 45 8.12 -11.03 -0.72
C LEU A 45 7.95 -12.03 0.42
N LYS A 46 9.01 -12.32 1.15
CA LYS A 46 8.97 -13.14 2.36
C LYS A 46 8.76 -12.25 3.59
N SER A 47 8.71 -12.84 4.77
CA SER A 47 8.55 -12.09 6.01
C SER A 47 9.53 -10.93 6.12
N GLY A 48 9.02 -9.73 6.38
CA GLY A 48 9.81 -8.51 6.39
C GLY A 48 9.05 -7.29 5.85
N LEU A 49 9.71 -6.13 5.93
CA LEU A 49 9.21 -4.87 5.41
C LEU A 49 9.63 -4.72 3.95
N ALA A 50 8.67 -4.45 3.07
CA ALA A 50 8.88 -4.07 1.68
C ALA A 50 8.36 -2.65 1.44
N THR A 51 9.08 -1.89 0.63
CA THR A 51 8.71 -0.52 0.25
C THR A 51 8.97 -0.28 -1.23
N TRP A 52 8.11 0.51 -1.88
CA TRP A 52 8.32 0.93 -3.27
C TRP A 52 7.64 2.26 -3.54
N THR A 53 8.18 3.04 -4.49
CA THR A 53 7.52 4.25 -4.98
C THR A 53 6.33 3.88 -5.85
N LEU A 54 5.20 4.57 -5.66
CA LEU A 54 3.97 4.28 -6.42
C LEU A 54 4.00 4.92 -7.82
N ASP A 55 4.61 6.10 -7.93
CA ASP A 55 4.61 6.96 -9.11
C ASP A 55 5.96 7.04 -9.83
N ALA A 56 6.98 6.36 -9.32
CA ALA A 56 8.32 6.31 -9.90
C ALA A 56 8.83 4.86 -10.02
N PRO A 57 9.76 4.57 -10.95
CA PRO A 57 10.39 3.26 -11.04
C PRO A 57 11.03 2.83 -9.71
N ALA A 58 10.80 1.58 -9.33
CA ALA A 58 11.40 0.95 -8.15
C ALA A 58 12.14 -0.31 -8.56
N ALA A 59 13.39 -0.48 -8.13
CA ALA A 59 14.29 -1.52 -8.64
C ALA A 59 13.73 -2.95 -8.50
N ASP A 60 13.02 -3.23 -7.40
CA ASP A 60 12.46 -4.55 -7.10
C ASP A 60 10.96 -4.67 -7.39
N TRP A 61 10.37 -3.68 -8.07
CA TRP A 61 8.94 -3.64 -8.35
C TRP A 61 8.66 -3.20 -9.78
N THR A 62 7.85 -3.97 -10.49
CA THR A 62 7.39 -3.61 -11.83
C THR A 62 5.97 -3.09 -11.77
N ALA A 63 5.74 -1.86 -12.24
CA ALA A 63 4.39 -1.34 -12.44
C ALA A 63 3.74 -2.08 -13.61
N THR A 64 2.82 -3.01 -13.32
CA THR A 64 2.04 -3.74 -14.33
C THR A 64 0.89 -2.88 -14.86
N THR A 65 0.40 -1.94 -14.05
CA THR A 65 -0.46 -0.83 -14.46
C THR A 65 0.15 0.46 -13.94
N SER A 66 0.52 1.37 -14.85
CA SER A 66 1.02 2.70 -14.48
C SER A 66 0.01 3.45 -13.63
N LEU A 67 0.50 4.11 -12.57
CA LEU A 67 -0.33 4.88 -11.66
C LEU A 67 -1.01 6.03 -12.41
N LYS A 68 -2.34 6.04 -12.41
CA LYS A 68 -3.15 7.16 -12.90
C LYS A 68 -3.09 8.33 -11.91
N SER A 69 -3.27 9.55 -12.42
CA SER A 69 -3.36 10.74 -11.58
C SER A 69 -4.45 10.57 -10.50
N LEU A 70 -4.04 10.76 -9.25
CA LEU A 70 -4.96 10.72 -8.12
C LEU A 70 -5.79 12.01 -8.06
N THR A 71 -7.05 11.91 -7.64
CA THR A 71 -8.02 13.01 -7.64
C THR A 71 -8.56 13.27 -6.23
N PRO A 72 -8.91 14.52 -5.87
CA PRO A 72 -9.31 14.86 -4.49
C PRO A 72 -10.62 14.25 -4.01
N LYS A 73 -11.50 13.80 -4.91
CA LYS A 73 -12.85 13.28 -4.56
C LYS A 73 -12.91 11.77 -4.41
N ALA A 74 -11.77 11.09 -4.53
CA ALA A 74 -11.69 9.63 -4.48
C ALA A 74 -11.09 9.18 -3.15
N THR A 75 -11.63 8.07 -2.64
CA THR A 75 -10.98 7.25 -1.63
C THR A 75 -10.21 6.16 -2.35
N TYR A 76 -8.96 5.97 -1.98
CA TYR A 76 -8.08 4.96 -2.54
C TYR A 76 -7.90 3.82 -1.56
N LYS A 77 -7.83 2.60 -2.08
CA LYS A 77 -7.55 1.39 -1.30
C LYS A 77 -6.34 0.68 -1.86
N LEU A 78 -5.29 0.54 -1.07
CA LEU A 78 -4.08 -0.21 -1.41
C LEU A 78 -4.10 -1.54 -0.67
N TYR A 79 -3.82 -2.65 -1.34
CA TYR A 79 -3.64 -3.94 -0.68
C TYR A 79 -2.57 -4.79 -1.38
N GLY A 80 -1.97 -5.73 -0.63
CA GLY A 80 -1.02 -6.72 -1.14
C GLY A 80 -1.68 -8.07 -1.41
N TRP A 81 -1.26 -8.78 -2.45
CA TRP A 81 -1.86 -10.04 -2.90
C TRP A 81 -0.83 -11.11 -3.24
N THR A 82 -1.19 -12.38 -3.06
CA THR A 82 -0.46 -13.51 -3.68
C THR A 82 -0.98 -13.80 -5.08
N GLU A 83 -0.13 -14.35 -5.94
CA GLU A 83 -0.56 -15.00 -7.18
C GLU A 83 -1.62 -16.07 -6.86
N GLY A 84 -2.69 -16.12 -7.65
CA GLY A 84 -3.85 -16.99 -7.38
C GLY A 84 -4.75 -16.56 -6.22
N ASN A 85 -4.50 -15.39 -5.59
CA ASN A 85 -5.35 -14.76 -4.58
C ASN A 85 -5.65 -15.64 -3.34
N SER A 86 -4.71 -16.53 -2.99
CA SER A 86 -4.81 -17.40 -1.82
C SER A 86 -4.63 -16.68 -0.48
N TRP A 87 -3.90 -15.56 -0.48
CA TRP A 87 -3.68 -14.69 0.68
C TRP A 87 -3.60 -13.23 0.26
N SER A 88 -3.91 -12.34 1.20
CA SER A 88 -3.72 -10.89 1.03
C SER A 88 -3.18 -10.27 2.31
N ALA A 89 -2.47 -9.15 2.14
CA ALA A 89 -2.19 -8.26 3.25
C ALA A 89 -3.43 -7.43 3.57
N SER A 90 -3.52 -6.92 4.80
CA SER A 90 -4.52 -5.93 5.19
C SER A 90 -4.43 -4.71 4.26
N SER A 91 -5.58 -4.25 3.78
CA SER A 91 -5.66 -3.08 2.91
C SER A 91 -5.58 -1.80 3.72
N VAL A 92 -5.14 -0.68 3.13
CA VAL A 92 -5.26 0.66 3.72
C VAL A 92 -6.08 1.58 2.84
N SER A 93 -7.00 2.32 3.46
CA SER A 93 -7.78 3.37 2.80
C SER A 93 -7.22 4.76 3.06
N PHE A 94 -7.15 5.60 2.02
CA PHE A 94 -6.71 6.99 2.14
C PHE A 94 -7.32 7.91 1.10
N THR A 95 -7.41 9.19 1.43
CA THR A 95 -7.77 10.29 0.52
C THR A 95 -6.54 11.13 0.20
N LEU A 96 -6.64 12.04 -0.78
CA LEU A 96 -5.56 13.02 -1.00
C LEU A 96 -5.34 13.95 0.19
N THR A 97 -6.38 14.23 0.99
CA THR A 97 -6.20 15.00 2.24
C THR A 97 -5.38 14.23 3.26
N ASP A 98 -5.52 12.90 3.34
CA ASP A 98 -4.67 12.06 4.19
C ASP A 98 -3.23 12.03 3.67
N ARG A 99 -3.04 11.93 2.35
CA ARG A 99 -1.72 12.04 1.70
C ARG A 99 -1.04 13.34 2.06
N ASP A 100 -1.74 14.47 1.96
CA ASP A 100 -1.15 15.80 2.18
C ASP A 100 -0.74 16.03 3.66
N ARG A 101 -1.24 15.20 4.58
CA ARG A 101 -0.85 15.17 5.99
C ARG A 101 0.26 14.16 6.29
N LEU A 102 0.61 13.31 5.33
CA LEU A 102 1.61 12.25 5.51
C LEU A 102 3.02 12.83 5.32
N THR A 103 3.75 12.97 6.42
CA THR A 103 5.14 13.44 6.38
C THR A 103 6.12 12.30 6.02
N PRO A 104 7.33 12.64 5.54
CA PRO A 104 8.38 11.65 5.33
C PRO A 104 8.66 10.82 6.59
N GLY A 105 8.86 9.51 6.42
CA GLY A 105 9.09 8.58 7.53
C GLY A 105 7.83 8.12 8.30
N MET A 106 6.65 8.70 8.02
CA MET A 106 5.38 8.24 8.58
C MET A 106 4.69 7.24 7.65
N VAL A 107 3.97 6.30 8.25
CA VAL A 107 3.22 5.23 7.58
C VAL A 107 1.77 5.28 8.06
N ARG A 108 0.84 5.34 7.11
CA ARG A 108 -0.60 5.16 7.35
C ARG A 108 -0.97 3.71 7.08
N TYR A 109 -1.66 3.07 8.02
CA TYR A 109 -2.15 1.69 7.87
C TYR A 109 -3.46 1.49 8.65
N GLU A 110 -4.21 0.44 8.33
CA GLU A 110 -5.34 0.02 9.17
C GLU A 110 -4.79 -0.70 10.40
N GLY A 111 -4.90 -0.07 11.57
CA GLY A 111 -4.66 -0.74 12.84
C GLY A 111 -5.90 -1.51 13.30
N ALA A 112 -5.80 -2.13 14.48
CA ALA A 112 -6.85 -3.00 15.02
C ALA A 112 -8.23 -2.31 15.18
N GLU A 113 -8.25 -1.02 15.54
CA GLU A 113 -9.50 -0.28 15.81
C GLU A 113 -9.80 0.81 14.78
N SER A 114 -8.78 1.34 14.10
CA SER A 114 -8.93 2.45 13.15
C SER A 114 -7.69 2.62 12.27
N THR A 115 -7.83 3.40 11.22
CA THR A 115 -6.70 3.84 10.41
C THR A 115 -5.83 4.81 11.21
N VAL A 116 -4.56 4.47 11.41
CA VAL A 116 -3.60 5.27 12.18
C VAL A 116 -2.43 5.72 11.32
N THR A 117 -1.67 6.70 11.79
CA THR A 117 -0.43 7.15 11.14
C THR A 117 0.69 7.19 12.17
N VAL A 118 1.71 6.36 11.99
CA VAL A 118 2.80 6.15 12.95
C VAL A 118 4.16 6.23 12.26
N PRO A 119 5.26 6.41 13.00
CA PRO A 119 6.60 6.30 12.41
C PRO A 119 6.84 4.92 11.78
N ALA A 120 7.59 4.85 10.68
CA ALA A 120 7.90 3.59 9.99
C ALA A 120 8.56 2.54 10.89
N ALA A 121 9.37 2.99 11.86
CA ALA A 121 9.98 2.11 12.85
C ALA A 121 8.93 1.45 13.76
N GLU A 122 7.91 2.19 14.20
CA GLU A 122 6.81 1.66 15.00
C GLU A 122 5.94 0.71 14.18
N PHE A 123 5.58 1.11 12.95
CA PHE A 123 4.84 0.25 12.03
C PHE A 123 5.53 -1.11 11.85
N LYS A 124 6.85 -1.12 11.62
CA LYS A 124 7.63 -2.36 11.47
C LYS A 124 7.54 -3.28 12.70
N THR A 125 7.38 -2.73 13.89
CA THR A 125 7.26 -3.53 15.12
C THR A 125 5.85 -4.04 15.39
N ARG A 126 4.82 -3.26 15.02
CA ARG A 126 3.43 -3.53 15.43
C ARG A 126 2.54 -4.10 14.34
N ALA A 127 2.88 -3.91 13.07
CA ALA A 127 2.01 -4.31 11.95
C ALA A 127 1.67 -5.81 11.90
N CYS A 128 2.49 -6.67 12.50
CA CYS A 128 2.20 -8.10 12.62
C CYS A 128 1.42 -8.49 13.87
N GLU A 129 1.26 -7.58 14.83
CA GLU A 129 0.45 -7.76 16.04
C GLU A 129 -0.96 -7.21 15.82
N ASP A 130 -1.07 -6.13 15.04
CA ASP A 130 -2.32 -5.42 14.75
C ASP A 130 -3.07 -5.99 13.52
N GLY A 131 -2.49 -6.96 12.81
CA GLY A 131 -2.92 -7.41 11.47
C GLY A 131 -3.53 -8.80 11.39
#